data_AF-A0A9E1YN91-F1
#
_entry.id   AF-A0A9E1YN91-F1
#
_cell.length_a   1.000
_cell.length_b   1.000
_cell.length_c   1.000
_cell.angle_alpha   90.00
_cell.angle_beta   90.00
_cell.angle_gamma   90.00
#
_symmetry.space_group_name_H-M   'P 1'
#
loop_
_entity.id
_entity.type
_entity.pdbx_description
1 polymer ?
#
loop_
_entity_poly.entity_id
_entity_poly.type
_entity_poly.pdbx_seq_one_letter_code
_entity_poly.pdbx_strand_id
1 'polypeptide(L)' 'MKIKLLVVGNTTDSLLKSLILNYKKRIKRYVNFEITELNIFKFRKIILTFSNQIIRLFIVEQLYRDFTIINNHPCHNQ' A
#
# COMPACT_ATOMS: atom_id res chain seq x y z
N MET A 1 12.19 11.71 4.64
CA MET A 1 10.83 11.62 5.22
C MET A 1 10.51 10.16 5.55
N LYS A 2 9.71 9.88 6.58
CA LYS A 2 9.26 8.51 6.93
C LYS A 2 7.74 8.42 6.74
N ILE A 3 7.29 7.39 6.02
CA ILE A 3 5.85 7.16 5.76
C ILE A 3 5.47 5.79 6.28
N LYS A 4 4.40 5.73 7.08
CA LYS A 4 3.89 4.50 7.66
C LYS A 4 2.40 4.33 7.32
N LEU A 5 2.09 3.30 6.54
CA LEU A 5 0.71 2.93 6.20
C LEU A 5 0.17 1.94 7.24
N LEU A 6 -0.88 2.35 7.96
CA LEU A 6 -1.58 1.50 8.92
C LEU A 6 -2.79 0.86 8.23
N VAL A 7 -2.87 -0.47 8.26
CA VAL A 7 -3.93 -1.23 7.60
C VAL A 7 -4.63 -2.17 8.58
N VAL A 8 -5.95 -2.33 8.48
CA VAL A 8 -6.74 -3.12 9.44
C VAL A 8 -7.00 -4.53 8.93
N GLY A 9 -6.50 -5.54 9.65
CA GLY A 9 -6.65 -6.96 9.32
C GLY A 9 -5.58 -7.49 8.36
N ASN A 10 -5.60 -8.80 8.11
CA ASN A 10 -4.55 -9.46 7.32
C ASN A 10 -4.96 -9.55 5.84
N THR A 11 -3.98 -9.46 4.94
CA THR A 11 -4.19 -9.78 3.52
C THR A 11 -4.10 -11.29 3.34
N THR A 12 -5.24 -11.93 3.05
CA THR A 12 -5.34 -13.40 2.89
C THR A 12 -4.94 -13.86 1.50
N ASP A 13 -5.21 -13.05 0.47
CA ASP A 13 -4.89 -13.40 -0.90
C ASP A 13 -3.38 -13.32 -1.18
N SER A 14 -2.81 -14.42 -1.69
CA SER A 14 -1.37 -14.56 -1.95
C SER A 14 -0.89 -13.62 -3.07
N LEU A 15 -1.70 -13.44 -4.12
CA LEU A 15 -1.37 -12.57 -5.24
C LEU A 15 -1.33 -11.11 -4.78
N LEU A 16 -2.34 -10.65 -4.04
CA LEU A 16 -2.37 -9.30 -3.50
C LEU A 16 -1.20 -9.03 -2.55
N LYS A 17 -0.84 -10.01 -1.71
CA LYS A 17 0.33 -9.91 -0.83
C LYS A 17 1.62 -9.74 -1.63
N SER A 18 1.79 -10.48 -2.73
CA SER A 18 2.95 -10.35 -3.61
C SER A 18 3.02 -8.97 -4.28
N LEU A 19 1.89 -8.46 -4.77
CA LEU A 19 1.80 -7.16 -5.43
C LEU A 19 2.11 -6.01 -4.47
N ILE A 20 1.50 -6.04 -3.28
CA ILE A 20 1.78 -5.06 -2.22
C ILE A 20 3.26 -5.08 -1.83
N LEU A 21 3.87 -6.27 -1.73
CA LEU A 21 5.30 -6.40 -1.45
C LEU A 21 6.17 -5.80 -2.55
N ASN A 22 5.81 -6.01 -3.82
CA ASN A 22 6.52 -5.43 -4.95
C ASN A 22 6.46 -3.89 -4.93
N TYR A 23 5.27 -3.31 -4.72
CA TYR A 23 5.13 -1.86 -4.60
C TYR A 23 5.87 -1.31 -3.37
N LYS A 24 5.80 -2.01 -2.22
CA LYS A 24 6.59 -1.65 -1.03
C LYS A 24 8.09 -1.56 -1.33
N LYS A 25 8.65 -2.53 -2.07
CA LYS A 25 10.07 -2.50 -2.49
C LYS A 25 10.37 -1.33 -3.43
N ARG A 26 9.47 -1.01 -4.34
CA ARG A 26 9.63 0.12 -5.28
C ARG A 26 9.59 1.47 -4.57
N ILE A 27 8.60 1.70 -3.70
CA ILE A 27 8.45 2.94 -2.91
C ILE A 27 9.64 3.15 -1.96
N LYS A 28 10.18 2.06 -1.39
CA LYS A 28 11.36 2.10 -0.53
C LYS A 28 12.60 2.73 -1.17
N ARG A 29 12.67 2.80 -2.50
CA ARG A 29 13.75 3.49 -3.23
C ARG A 29 13.69 5.02 -3.07
N TYR A 30 12.49 5.56 -2.84
CA TYR A 30 12.26 7.01 -2.74
C TYR A 30 12.10 7.46 -1.28
N VAL A 31 11.54 6.62 -0.40
CA VAL A 31 11.20 7.01 0.98
C VAL A 31 11.25 5.81 1.92
N ASN A 32 11.58 6.04 3.20
CA ASN A 32 11.51 4.99 4.21
C ASN A 32 10.03 4.63 4.49
N PHE A 33 9.53 3.62 3.77
CA PHE A 33 8.13 3.19 3.77
C PHE A 33 7.90 1.90 4.56
N GLU A 34 6.96 1.97 5.51
CA GLU A 34 6.54 0.86 6.38
C GLU A 34 5.04 0.62 6.23
N ILE A 35 4.64 -0.66 6.21
CA ILE A 35 3.22 -1.06 6.28
C ILE A 35 3.06 -1.86 7.57
N THR A 36 2.11 -1.49 8.42
CA THR A 36 1.80 -2.19 9.67
C THR A 36 0.35 -2.64 9.66
N GLU A 37 0.14 -3.94 9.87
CA GLU A 37 -1.18 -4.53 9.99
C GLU A 37 -1.63 -4.43 11.46
N LEU A 38 -2.75 -3.76 11.69
CA LEU A 38 -3.40 -3.63 12.98
C LEU A 38 -4.46 -4.72 13.08
N ASN A 39 -4.32 -5.58 14.09
CA ASN A 39 -5.37 -6.53 14.45
C ASN A 39 -6.36 -5.84 15.38
N ILE A 40 -7.43 -5.29 14.81
CA ILE A 40 -8.44 -4.61 15.61
C ILE A 40 -9.37 -5.68 16.22
N PHE A 41 -9.14 -6.01 17.48
CA PHE A 41 -9.89 -7.04 18.20
C PHE A 41 -11.35 -6.65 18.50
N LYS A 42 -11.77 -5.39 18.33
CA LYS A 42 -13.09 -4.96 18.84
C LYS A 42 -13.63 -3.60 18.37
N PHE A 43 -13.35 -3.14 17.16
CA PHE A 43 -14.13 -2.03 16.60
C PHE A 43 -15.11 -2.55 15.55
N ARG A 44 -16.38 -2.25 15.82
CA ARG A 44 -17.52 -2.34 14.90
C ARG A 44 -17.05 -2.08 13.47
N LYS A 45 -17.15 -3.10 12.62
CA LYS A 45 -16.71 -3.11 11.22
C LYS A 45 -17.18 -1.82 10.54
N ILE A 46 -16.27 -0.86 10.37
CA ILE A 46 -16.51 0.26 9.47
C ILE A 46 -16.67 -0.38 8.09
N ILE A 47 -17.88 -0.31 7.58
CA ILE A 47 -18.21 -0.79 6.23
C ILE A 47 -17.58 0.21 5.27
N LEU A 48 -16.29 0.01 4.98
CA LEU A 48 -15.71 0.51 3.75
C LEU A 48 -16.25 -0.41 2.65
N THR A 49 -16.97 0.17 1.69
CA THR A 49 -17.76 -0.51 0.65
C THR A 49 -16.90 -1.32 -0.33
N PHE A 50 -15.57 -1.25 -0.23
CA PHE A 50 -14.61 -2.04 -1.00
C PHE A 50 -13.90 -3.07 -0.11
N SER A 51 -13.53 -4.23 -0.67
CA SER A 51 -12.69 -5.20 0.03
C SER A 51 -11.43 -4.51 0.55
N ASN A 52 -11.23 -4.56 1.87
CA ASN A 52 -10.11 -3.93 2.57
C ASN A 52 -8.73 -4.36 2.02
N GLN A 53 -8.66 -5.43 1.22
CA GLN A 53 -7.43 -5.90 0.59
C GLN A 53 -7.12 -5.16 -0.73
N ILE A 54 -8.13 -4.83 -1.53
CA ILE A 54 -7.95 -4.13 -2.81
C ILE A 54 -7.59 -2.66 -2.58
N ILE A 55 -8.24 -2.01 -1.62
CA ILE A 55 -7.96 -0.59 -1.33
C ILE A 55 -6.50 -0.37 -0.87
N ARG A 56 -5.90 -1.35 -0.19
CA ARG A 56 -4.47 -1.31 0.17
C ARG A 56 -3.58 -1.27 -1.05
N LEU A 57 -3.87 -2.14 -2.03
CA LEU A 57 -3.11 -2.20 -3.27
C LEU A 57 -3.23 -0.89 -4.04
N PHE A 58 -4.44 -0.31 -4.10
CA PHE A 58 -4.67 0.98 -4.73
C PHE A 58 -3.85 2.10 -4.06
N ILE A 59 -3.88 2.19 -2.72
CA ILE A 59 -3.11 3.21 -1.99
C ILE A 59 -1.60 3.09 -2.25
N VAL A 60 -1.03 1.88 -2.21
CA VAL A 60 0.41 1.73 -2.46
C VAL A 60 0.79 2.04 -3.91
N GLU A 61 -0.09 1.77 -4.87
CA GLU A 61 0.15 2.10 -6.27
C GLU A 61 0.11 3.62 -6.50
N GLN A 62 -0.88 4.31 -5.93
CA GLN A 62 -0.97 5.77 -6.00
C GLN A 62 0.23 6.45 -5.33
N LEU A 63 0.64 5.99 -4.14
CA LEU A 63 1.86 6.50 -3.50
C LEU A 63 3.09 6.32 -4.37
N TYR A 64 3.25 5.14 -5.00
CA TYR A 64 4.36 4.92 -5.92
C TYR A 64 4.32 5.90 -7.09
N ARG A 65 3.14 6.12 -7.69
CA ARG A 65 2.93 7.06 -8.79
C ARG A 65 3.31 8.49 -8.41
N ASP A 66 2.87 8.96 -7.25
CA ASP A 66 3.21 10.28 -6.75
C ASP A 66 4.72 10.45 -6.59
N PHE A 67 5.41 9.45 -6.02
CA PHE A 67 6.87 9.48 -5.88
C PHE A 67 7.58 9.47 -7.23
N THR A 68 7.10 8.72 -8.20
CA THR A 68 7.69 8.72 -9.54
C THR A 68 7.50 10.06 -10.26
N ILE A 69 6.35 10.73 -10.09
CA ILE A 69 6.10 12.08 -10.63
C ILE A 69 7.01 13.11 -9.96
N ILE A 70 7.10 13.10 -8.61
CA ILE A 70 7.93 14.04 -7.84
C ILE A 70 9.42 13.92 -8.22
N ASN A 71 9.89 12.71 -8.51
CA ASN A 71 11.30 12.45 -8.85
C ASN A 71 11.57 12.49 -10.37
N ASN A 72 10.61 12.95 -11.19
CA ASN A 72 10.71 13.00 -12.66
C ASN A 72 11.16 11.67 -13.30
N HIS A 73 10.82 10.53 -12.69
CA HIS A 73 11.13 9.22 -13.24
C HIS A 73 10.00 8.80 -14.19
N PRO A 74 10.29 8.26 -15.39
CA PRO A 74 9.24 7.75 -16.26
C PRO A 74 8.45 6.68 -15.50
N CYS A 75 7.18 6.99 -15.26
CA CYS A 75 6.23 6.10 -14.57
C CYS A 75 5.75 4.98 -15.50
N HIS A 76 6.11 5.06 -16.78
CA HIS A 76 5.61 4.26 -17.87
C HIS A 76 6.75 4.06 -18.86
N ASN A 77 7.31 2.85 -18.91
CA ASN A 77 7.88 2.39 -20.16
C ASN A 77 6.68 1.89 -20.96
N GLN A 78 6.34 2.59 -22.05
CA GLN A 78 5.53 1.99 -23.12
C GLN A 78 6.28 0.81 -23.73
#